data_AF-A0A497NQE7-F1
#
_entry.id   AF-A0A497NQE7-F1
#
_cell.length_a   1.000
_cell.length_b   1.000
_cell.length_c   1.000
_cell.angle_alpha   90.00
_cell.angle_beta   90.00
_cell.angle_gamma   90.00
#
_symmetry.space_group_name_H-M   'P 1'
#
loop_
_entity.id
_entity.type
_entity.pdbx_description
1 polymer ?
#
loop_
_entity_poly.entity_id
_entity_poly.type
_entity_poly.pdbx_seq_one_letter_code
_entity_poly.pdbx_strand_id
1 'polypeptide(L)'
;MIGRCKAVVLAIAGLDPSGGAGLAADIKAISALGAYCAPVVAAITAQDTRGVRSVVPVQPDVLKAQLEAVIGDLKPSWAKVGVLYSTGNIRAVASVAEEHGLKLVVDPIIRAGTGQPLLAPGGLEAMKELLLPVAFAITPNAEEASTLSGVEIQSLEDAGEAAVALAELGPEVVVIKGGHLKGQQAVDVLFHRGQLHTFSRPRFGWDAHGSGCVFSSALAACLALGKGVVEATKLAGDLAWRSIKWALPVGLGRPVAGPLQATLREAERFKVLSEVRAALELLTSEPDLARFLPEVGAQIAMAIPRPEGPEDVAAVEGRIIKARGRPKAVGPVWFGASSHVARIILTASKHDEGIRAAMNLRYDPSLLRALEEMGLLIASFDRAREPPEIAMREGATLPWAVEEAIKACGGRVPDVIYDLGGLGKEPMIRLLGRTATEVARRALEAIRRARPS
;
A
#
# COMPACT_ATOMS: atom_id res chain seq x y z
N MET A 1 25.08 -1.65 -0.58
CA MET A 1 24.80 -0.29 -0.06
C MET A 1 23.55 -0.27 0.84
N ILE A 2 23.43 -1.21 1.78
CA ILE A 2 22.47 -1.11 2.89
C ILE A 2 23.29 -0.57 4.06
N GLY A 3 22.87 0.55 4.67
CA GLY A 3 23.49 1.06 5.90
C GLY A 3 24.13 2.45 5.87
N ARG A 4 24.17 3.18 4.75
CA ARG A 4 24.48 4.64 4.78
C ARG A 4 23.20 5.44 4.65
N CYS A 5 22.86 6.18 5.71
CA CYS A 5 21.78 7.16 5.69
C CYS A 5 22.10 8.21 4.61
N LYS A 6 21.20 8.40 3.65
CA LYS A 6 21.39 9.37 2.55
C LYS A 6 20.89 10.77 2.90
N ALA A 7 19.97 10.88 3.86
CA ALA A 7 19.40 12.14 4.32
C ALA A 7 18.75 11.96 5.70
N VAL A 8 18.84 12.98 6.55
CA VAL A 8 18.14 13.07 7.83
C VAL A 8 17.08 14.16 7.72
N VAL A 9 15.85 13.85 8.15
CA VAL A 9 14.72 14.78 8.20
C VAL A 9 14.25 14.90 9.63
N LEU A 10 14.17 16.13 10.14
CA LEU A 10 13.55 16.43 11.43
C LEU A 10 12.03 16.41 11.27
N ALA A 11 11.29 15.65 12.07
CA ALA A 11 9.83 15.67 12.08
C ALA A 11 9.34 16.31 13.36
N ILE A 12 8.67 17.46 13.27
CA ILE A 12 8.18 18.23 14.42
C ILE A 12 6.66 18.21 14.39
N ALA A 13 6.02 17.43 15.26
CA ALA A 13 4.56 17.29 15.26
C ALA A 13 4.03 16.76 16.60
N GLY A 14 2.70 16.68 16.68
CA GLY A 14 2.02 15.93 17.73
C GLY A 14 2.21 14.42 17.60
N LEU A 15 2.24 13.72 18.74
CA LEU A 15 2.18 12.26 18.81
C LEU A 15 0.72 11.79 18.81
N ASP A 16 0.33 11.07 17.76
CA ASP A 16 -0.90 10.30 17.69
C ASP A 16 -0.64 8.86 18.20
N PRO A 17 -1.18 8.47 19.38
CA PRO A 17 -0.93 7.15 19.96
C PRO A 17 -1.58 5.99 19.18
N SER A 18 -2.53 6.26 18.28
CA SER A 18 -3.07 5.21 17.37
C SER A 18 -2.05 4.80 16.29
N GLY A 19 -1.00 5.60 16.11
CA GLY A 19 0.01 5.41 15.10
C GLY A 19 -0.44 5.81 13.69
N GLY A 20 -1.57 6.50 13.54
CA GLY A 20 -2.17 6.80 12.25
C GLY A 20 -1.78 8.13 11.61
N ALA A 21 -1.50 9.16 12.42
CA ALA A 21 -1.07 10.48 11.97
C ALA A 21 0.11 11.00 12.81
N GLY A 22 0.40 12.30 12.70
CA GLY A 22 1.45 12.97 13.47
C GLY A 22 2.82 12.31 13.27
N LEU A 23 3.64 12.33 14.33
CA LEU A 23 4.99 11.76 14.29
C LEU A 23 5.02 10.28 13.85
N ALA A 24 4.00 9.50 14.18
CA ALA A 24 3.96 8.09 13.78
C ALA A 24 3.81 7.92 12.27
N ALA A 25 2.99 8.75 11.61
CA ALA A 25 2.89 8.77 10.15
C ALA A 25 4.16 9.34 9.52
N ASP A 26 4.74 10.38 10.13
CA ASP A 26 5.96 11.04 9.65
C ASP A 26 7.15 10.06 9.61
N ILE A 27 7.39 9.34 10.71
CA ILE A 27 8.43 8.30 10.80
C ILE A 27 8.26 7.26 9.70
N LYS A 28 7.03 6.74 9.51
CA LYS A 28 6.75 5.69 8.51
C LYS A 28 6.95 6.21 7.09
N ALA A 29 6.49 7.42 6.77
CA ALA A 29 6.59 8.01 5.44
C ALA A 29 8.04 8.34 5.06
N ILE A 30 8.79 8.97 5.96
CA ILE A 30 10.21 9.30 5.75
C ILE A 30 11.03 8.00 5.59
N SER A 31 10.78 7.00 6.43
CA SER A 31 11.46 5.71 6.36
C SER A 31 11.13 4.94 5.07
N ALA A 32 9.90 5.03 4.57
CA ALA A 32 9.48 4.39 3.32
C ALA A 32 10.30 4.88 2.11
N LEU A 33 10.83 6.10 2.17
CA LEU A 33 11.66 6.70 1.12
C LEU A 33 13.16 6.50 1.35
N GLY A 34 13.56 5.82 2.44
CA GLY A 34 14.95 5.55 2.77
C GLY A 34 15.72 6.73 3.38
N ALA A 35 15.02 7.76 3.85
CA ALA A 35 15.58 8.82 4.69
C ALA A 35 15.42 8.46 6.18
N TYR A 36 16.29 9.01 7.03
CA TYR A 36 16.18 8.85 8.48
C TYR A 36 15.27 9.93 9.06
N CYS A 37 14.30 9.51 9.89
CA CYS A 37 13.43 10.44 10.61
C CYS A 37 13.98 10.69 12.02
N ALA A 38 14.18 11.96 12.36
CA ALA A 38 14.47 12.41 13.71
C ALA A 38 13.20 13.07 14.28
N PRO A 39 12.37 12.36 15.07
CA PRO A 39 11.11 12.89 15.56
C PRO A 39 11.31 13.78 16.81
N VAL A 40 10.60 14.90 16.85
CA VAL A 40 10.54 15.83 17.99
C VAL A 40 9.07 16.09 18.34
N VAL A 41 8.72 15.85 19.60
CA VAL A 41 7.33 15.92 20.07
C VAL A 41 6.97 17.36 20.43
N ALA A 42 5.99 17.92 19.71
CA ALA A 42 5.44 19.24 19.99
C ALA A 42 4.14 19.19 20.83
N ALA A 43 3.40 18.08 20.73
CA ALA A 43 2.19 17.86 21.52
C ALA A 43 1.93 16.36 21.70
N ILE A 44 1.20 15.98 22.74
CA ILE A 44 0.72 14.63 22.98
C ILE A 44 -0.81 14.65 22.87
N THR A 45 -1.39 13.70 22.14
CA THR A 45 -2.85 13.61 22.00
C THR A 45 -3.39 12.36 22.69
N ALA A 46 -4.59 12.46 23.27
CA ALA A 46 -5.43 11.31 23.54
C ALA A 46 -6.31 11.11 22.30
N GLN A 47 -5.89 10.23 21.40
CA GLN A 47 -6.50 10.07 20.07
C GLN A 47 -6.60 8.59 19.68
N ASP A 48 -7.64 8.23 18.95
CA ASP A 48 -7.74 6.94 18.27
C ASP A 48 -8.28 7.10 16.84
N THR A 49 -8.56 5.99 16.15
CA THR A 49 -9.05 6.02 14.76
C THR A 49 -10.41 6.72 14.59
N ARG A 50 -11.13 7.01 15.68
CA ARG A 50 -12.43 7.69 15.68
C ARG A 50 -12.32 9.19 15.97
N GLY A 51 -11.18 9.66 16.46
CA GLY A 51 -10.95 11.09 16.67
C GLY A 51 -10.05 11.42 17.86
N VAL A 52 -9.92 12.73 18.09
CA VAL A 52 -9.14 13.33 19.16
C VAL A 52 -10.06 13.56 20.38
N ARG A 53 -9.54 13.35 21.60
CA ARG A 53 -10.24 13.64 22.86
C ARG A 53 -9.61 14.81 23.60
N SER A 54 -8.29 14.85 23.64
CA SER A 54 -7.52 15.94 24.24
C SER A 54 -6.16 16.10 23.58
N VAL A 55 -5.60 17.30 23.71
CA VAL A 55 -4.26 17.66 23.23
C VAL A 55 -3.54 18.37 24.36
N VAL A 56 -2.31 17.95 24.66
CA VAL A 56 -1.44 18.58 25.64
C VAL A 56 -0.18 19.05 24.91
N PRO A 57 0.06 20.37 24.76
CA PRO A 57 1.28 20.87 24.15
C PRO A 57 2.48 20.59 25.06
N VAL A 58 3.60 20.26 24.44
CA VAL A 58 4.91 20.29 25.12
C VAL A 58 5.24 21.75 25.41
N GLN A 59 5.89 22.02 26.55
CA GLN A 59 6.33 23.37 26.91
C GLN A 59 7.37 23.88 25.88
N PRO A 60 7.32 25.16 25.46
CA PRO A 60 8.21 25.69 24.43
C PRO A 60 9.71 25.48 24.71
N ASP A 61 10.15 25.62 25.96
CA ASP A 61 11.55 25.41 26.34
C ASP A 61 11.97 23.94 26.21
N VAL A 62 11.07 23.00 26.51
CA VAL A 62 11.28 21.57 26.32
C VAL A 62 11.30 21.20 24.83
N LEU A 63 10.44 21.83 24.02
CA LEU A 63 10.47 21.68 22.57
C LEU A 63 11.79 22.19 21.99
N LYS A 64 12.23 23.39 22.39
CA LYS A 64 13.52 23.96 21.97
C LYS A 64 14.68 23.04 22.36
N ALA A 65 14.72 22.56 23.59
CA ALA A 65 15.77 21.65 24.05
C ALA A 65 15.85 20.35 23.22
N GLN A 66 14.70 19.77 22.83
CA GLN A 66 14.67 18.61 21.93
C GLN A 66 15.23 18.95 20.54
N LEU A 67 14.83 20.10 19.98
CA LEU A 67 15.29 20.55 18.67
C LEU A 67 16.81 20.75 18.67
N GLU A 68 17.35 21.49 19.65
CA GLU A 68 18.78 21.75 19.77
C GLU A 68 19.61 20.47 19.92
N ALA A 69 19.14 19.52 20.74
CA ALA A 69 19.82 18.24 20.91
C ALA A 69 19.92 17.45 19.59
N VAL A 70 18.81 17.39 18.83
CA VAL A 70 18.76 16.65 17.56
C VAL A 70 19.54 17.36 16.46
N ILE A 71 19.44 18.70 16.38
CA ILE A 71 20.14 19.50 15.37
C ILE A 71 21.65 19.44 15.59
N GLY A 72 22.11 19.58 16.84
CA GLY A 72 23.53 19.57 17.19
C GLY A 72 24.24 18.26 16.82
N ASP A 73 23.54 17.12 16.95
CA ASP A 73 24.08 15.80 16.62
C ASP A 73 23.87 15.42 15.16
N LEU A 74 22.62 15.39 14.70
CA LEU A 74 22.24 14.81 13.40
C LEU A 74 22.36 15.78 12.23
N LYS A 75 22.44 17.09 12.49
CA LYS A 75 22.58 18.17 11.51
C LYS A 75 21.63 18.05 10.29
N PRO A 76 20.31 17.87 10.50
CA PRO A 76 19.35 17.85 9.40
C PRO A 76 19.34 19.20 8.68
N SER A 77 19.13 19.20 7.37
CA SER A 77 18.89 20.45 6.61
C SER A 77 17.40 20.70 6.36
N TRP A 78 16.56 19.70 6.60
CA TRP A 78 15.13 19.71 6.30
C TRP A 78 14.33 19.29 7.52
N ALA A 79 13.23 20.01 7.77
CA ALA A 79 12.25 19.65 8.77
C ALA A 79 10.85 19.59 8.17
N LYS A 80 10.08 18.56 8.51
CA LYS A 80 8.63 18.55 8.34
C LYS A 80 7.99 19.09 9.62
N VAL A 81 7.06 20.01 9.48
CA VAL A 81 6.29 20.60 10.59
C VAL A 81 4.83 20.21 10.45
N GLY A 82 4.26 19.60 11.49
CA GLY A 82 2.83 19.30 11.61
C GLY A 82 2.21 20.07 12.77
N VAL A 83 1.33 19.41 13.53
CA VAL A 83 0.62 20.02 14.66
C VAL A 83 1.61 20.50 15.73
N LEU A 84 1.67 21.81 15.96
CA LEU A 84 2.41 22.45 17.06
C LEU A 84 1.51 22.85 18.24
N TYR A 85 0.21 22.99 17.99
CA TYR A 85 -0.87 23.37 18.90
C TYR A 85 -0.77 24.77 19.53
N SER A 86 0.35 25.12 20.18
CA SER A 86 0.51 26.38 20.92
C SER A 86 1.27 27.45 20.13
N THR A 87 0.95 28.72 20.38
CA THR A 87 1.66 29.89 19.83
C THR A 87 3.13 29.92 20.28
N GLY A 88 3.42 29.47 21.50
CA GLY A 88 4.79 29.33 22.01
C GLY A 88 5.62 28.31 21.20
N ASN A 89 5.02 27.17 20.84
CA ASN A 89 5.69 26.18 20.01
C ASN A 89 5.89 26.66 18.57
N ILE A 90 4.92 27.39 18.01
CA ILE A 90 5.05 28.03 16.70
C ILE A 90 6.26 28.97 16.69
N ARG A 91 6.37 29.86 17.69
CA ARG A 91 7.51 30.78 17.84
C ARG A 91 8.84 30.06 18.00
N ALA A 92 8.87 29.02 18.83
CA ALA A 92 10.09 28.24 19.07
C ALA A 92 10.59 27.56 17.77
N VAL A 93 9.70 26.95 17.00
CA VAL A 93 10.06 26.29 15.72
C VAL A 93 10.53 27.32 14.69
N ALA A 94 9.84 28.45 14.55
CA ALA A 94 10.25 29.51 13.62
C ALA A 94 11.66 30.05 13.95
N SER A 95 11.89 30.37 15.23
CA SER A 95 13.19 30.88 15.71
C SER A 95 14.33 29.88 15.48
N VAL A 96 14.12 28.60 15.79
CA VAL A 96 15.14 27.55 15.57
C VAL A 96 15.40 27.34 14.08
N ALA A 97 14.37 27.45 13.23
CA ALA A 97 14.53 27.28 11.80
C ALA A 97 15.44 28.37 11.20
N GLU A 98 15.26 29.61 11.61
CA GLU A 98 16.12 30.72 11.18
C GLU A 98 17.55 30.59 11.74
N GLU A 99 17.70 30.30 13.04
CA GLU A 99 18.99 30.17 13.72
C GLU A 99 19.89 29.11 13.08
N HIS A 100 19.30 27.98 12.66
CA HIS A 100 20.03 26.84 12.11
C HIS A 100 19.90 26.69 10.58
N GLY A 101 19.22 27.61 9.90
CA GLY A 101 18.98 27.56 8.45
C GLY A 101 18.19 26.32 7.99
N LEU A 102 17.27 25.82 8.82
CA LEU A 102 16.45 24.65 8.50
C LEU A 102 15.38 25.00 7.47
N LYS A 103 15.28 24.19 6.42
CA LYS A 103 14.22 24.32 5.43
C LYS A 103 12.97 23.59 5.89
N LEU A 104 11.88 24.33 6.10
CA LEU A 104 10.64 23.76 6.61
C LEU A 104 9.68 23.36 5.49
N VAL A 105 9.14 22.15 5.58
CA VAL A 105 7.91 21.73 4.90
C VAL A 105 6.78 21.74 5.92
N VAL A 106 5.91 22.74 5.85
CA VAL A 106 4.84 22.98 6.81
C VAL A 106 3.53 22.38 6.29
N ASP A 107 2.92 21.51 7.10
CA ASP A 107 1.54 21.06 6.94
C ASP A 107 0.69 21.90 7.89
N PRO A 108 -0.03 22.95 7.41
CA PRO A 108 -0.59 24.01 8.24
C PRO A 108 -1.85 23.60 9.03
N ILE A 109 -1.98 22.30 9.31
CA ILE A 109 -3.13 21.59 9.91
C ILE A 109 -3.93 22.49 10.88
N ILE A 110 -5.06 23.01 10.41
CA ILE A 110 -5.93 23.91 11.19
C ILE A 110 -6.90 23.09 12.04
N ARG A 111 -7.42 21.99 11.47
CA ARG A 111 -8.38 21.07 12.11
C ARG A 111 -7.96 19.63 11.90
N ALA A 112 -8.32 18.77 12.85
CA ALA A 112 -8.22 17.34 12.68
C ALA A 112 -9.16 16.89 11.57
N GLY A 113 -8.87 15.74 10.95
CA GLY A 113 -9.78 15.14 9.97
C GLY A 113 -11.14 14.70 10.56
N THR A 114 -11.36 14.87 11.86
CA THR A 114 -12.66 14.72 12.54
C THR A 114 -13.29 16.06 12.94
N GLY A 115 -12.74 17.19 12.47
CA GLY A 115 -13.26 18.55 12.65
C GLY A 115 -12.75 19.32 13.88
N GLN A 116 -12.07 18.64 14.83
CA GLN A 116 -11.61 19.27 16.07
C GLN A 116 -10.48 20.28 15.80
N PRO A 117 -10.53 21.50 16.37
CA PRO A 117 -9.43 22.47 16.24
C PRO A 117 -8.11 21.92 16.76
N LEU A 118 -7.03 22.14 16.00
CA LEU A 118 -5.66 21.73 16.38
C LEU A 118 -4.72 22.93 16.60
N LEU A 119 -5.29 24.13 16.67
CA LEU A 119 -4.63 25.37 17.05
C LEU A 119 -5.29 25.91 18.32
N ALA A 120 -4.46 26.40 19.25
CA ALA A 120 -4.93 27.23 20.35
C ALA A 120 -5.47 28.58 19.84
N PRO A 121 -6.25 29.33 20.64
CA PRO A 121 -6.63 30.71 20.30
C PRO A 121 -5.40 31.55 19.93
N GLY A 122 -5.49 32.32 18.83
CA GLY A 122 -4.37 33.09 18.28
C GLY A 122 -3.35 32.27 17.47
N GLY A 123 -3.55 30.95 17.33
CA GLY A 123 -2.61 30.07 16.63
C GLY A 123 -2.59 30.26 15.12
N LEU A 124 -3.70 30.71 14.51
CA LEU A 124 -3.77 30.98 13.08
C LEU A 124 -2.96 32.22 12.72
N GLU A 125 -3.10 33.29 13.50
CA GLU A 125 -2.34 34.53 13.39
C GLU A 125 -0.85 34.25 13.58
N ALA A 126 -0.49 33.54 14.66
CA ALA A 126 0.91 33.14 14.90
C ALA A 126 1.49 32.30 13.77
N MET A 127 0.71 31.41 13.15
CA MET A 127 1.15 30.64 11.99
C MET A 127 1.45 31.55 10.80
N LYS A 128 0.53 32.47 10.45
CA LYS A 128 0.68 33.41 9.33
C LYS A 128 1.84 34.38 9.53
N GLU A 129 2.02 34.91 10.74
CA GLU A 129 3.01 35.94 11.03
C GLU A 129 4.41 35.39 11.34
N LEU A 130 4.51 34.18 11.89
CA LEU A 130 5.79 33.65 12.39
C LEU A 130 6.28 32.42 11.62
N LEU A 131 5.40 31.51 11.20
CA LEU A 131 5.82 30.21 10.65
C LEU A 131 5.83 30.16 9.13
N LEU A 132 4.77 30.64 8.47
CA LEU A 132 4.70 30.65 7.01
C LEU A 132 5.81 31.49 6.35
N PRO A 133 6.20 32.65 6.90
CA PRO A 133 7.27 33.48 6.30
C PRO A 133 8.64 32.79 6.24
N VAL A 134 8.90 31.85 7.16
CA VAL A 134 10.16 31.10 7.24
C VAL A 134 10.04 29.69 6.62
N ALA A 135 8.88 29.34 6.07
CA ALA A 135 8.66 28.05 5.45
C ALA A 135 9.31 27.98 4.06
N PHE A 136 9.96 26.86 3.73
CA PHE A 136 10.36 26.61 2.34
C PHE A 136 9.17 26.14 1.50
N ALA A 137 8.39 25.21 2.05
CA ALA A 137 7.19 24.69 1.41
C ALA A 137 6.01 24.65 2.38
N ILE A 138 4.80 24.87 1.86
CA ILE A 138 3.56 24.63 2.60
C ILE A 138 2.66 23.65 1.83
N THR A 139 1.91 22.84 2.55
CA THR A 139 1.07 21.77 1.96
C THR A 139 -0.39 21.82 2.43
N PRO A 140 -1.11 22.95 2.33
CA PRO A 140 -2.51 23.02 2.76
C PRO A 140 -3.42 22.11 1.93
N ASN A 141 -4.50 21.61 2.51
CA ASN A 141 -5.65 21.14 1.75
C ASN A 141 -6.50 22.33 1.22
N ALA A 142 -7.51 22.10 0.40
CA ALA A 142 -8.34 23.17 -0.16
C ALA A 142 -9.01 24.08 0.91
N GLU A 143 -9.57 23.53 1.98
CA GLU A 143 -10.20 24.31 3.05
C GLU A 143 -9.18 25.15 3.83
N GLU A 144 -8.01 24.57 4.12
CA GLU A 144 -6.89 25.25 4.76
C GLU A 144 -6.35 26.36 3.87
N ALA A 145 -6.21 26.09 2.57
CA ALA A 145 -5.74 27.05 1.59
C ALA A 145 -6.69 28.25 1.52
N SER A 146 -8.01 28.03 1.45
CA SER A 146 -9.00 29.12 1.48
C SER A 146 -8.94 29.93 2.77
N THR A 147 -8.78 29.27 3.92
CA THR A 147 -8.66 29.96 5.21
C THR A 147 -7.39 30.83 5.30
N LEU A 148 -6.30 30.35 4.72
CA LEU A 148 -5.01 31.03 4.76
C LEU A 148 -4.92 32.16 3.72
N SER A 149 -5.38 31.93 2.49
CA SER A 149 -5.30 32.87 1.37
C SER A 149 -6.43 33.90 1.34
N GLY A 150 -7.59 33.58 1.91
CA GLY A 150 -8.82 34.36 1.73
C GLY A 150 -9.53 34.13 0.38
N VAL A 151 -9.01 33.24 -0.47
CA VAL A 151 -9.59 32.87 -1.78
C VAL A 151 -10.44 31.62 -1.60
N GLU A 152 -11.73 31.70 -1.93
CA GLU A 152 -12.60 30.52 -1.93
C GLU A 152 -12.25 29.60 -3.11
N ILE A 153 -11.98 28.32 -2.84
CA ILE A 153 -11.53 27.36 -3.86
C ILE A 153 -12.71 26.47 -4.28
N GLN A 154 -13.24 26.70 -5.48
CA GLN A 154 -14.28 25.88 -6.11
C GLN A 154 -13.83 25.24 -7.43
N SER A 155 -12.74 25.73 -8.03
CA SER A 155 -12.16 25.30 -9.31
C SER A 155 -10.64 25.09 -9.25
N LEU A 156 -10.05 24.59 -10.34
CA LEU A 156 -8.58 24.48 -10.46
C LEU A 156 -7.93 25.86 -10.61
N GLU A 157 -8.64 26.78 -11.26
CA GLU A 157 -8.26 28.16 -11.45
C GLU A 157 -8.17 28.87 -10.08
N ASP A 158 -9.20 28.74 -9.24
CA ASP A 158 -9.21 29.30 -7.88
C ASP A 158 -8.08 28.73 -7.01
N ALA A 159 -7.79 27.43 -7.18
CA ALA A 159 -6.64 26.81 -6.50
C ALA A 159 -5.31 27.41 -6.98
N GLY A 160 -5.19 27.72 -8.27
CA GLY A 160 -4.03 28.46 -8.80
C GLY A 160 -3.90 29.86 -8.17
N GLU A 161 -5.00 30.61 -8.10
CA GLU A 161 -5.04 31.95 -7.48
C GLU A 161 -4.70 31.89 -5.98
N ALA A 162 -5.28 30.94 -5.25
CA ALA A 162 -4.97 30.71 -3.85
C ALA A 162 -3.50 30.34 -3.64
N ALA A 163 -2.91 29.53 -4.54
CA ALA A 163 -1.51 29.13 -4.42
C ALA A 163 -0.56 30.34 -4.62
N VAL A 164 -0.89 31.24 -5.54
CA VAL A 164 -0.16 32.51 -5.74
C VAL A 164 -0.29 33.40 -4.50
N ALA A 165 -1.51 33.60 -3.99
CA ALA A 165 -1.75 34.43 -2.80
C ALA A 165 -1.02 33.89 -1.56
N LEU A 166 -0.91 32.57 -1.42
CA LEU A 166 -0.16 31.94 -0.33
C LEU A 166 1.36 32.08 -0.47
N ALA A 167 1.89 32.15 -1.69
CA ALA A 167 3.31 32.35 -1.92
C ALA A 167 3.76 33.75 -1.48
N GLU A 168 2.89 34.75 -1.57
CA GLU A 168 3.13 36.11 -1.06
C GLU A 168 3.29 36.16 0.47
N LEU A 169 2.91 35.09 1.19
CA LEU A 169 3.15 34.98 2.63
C LEU A 169 4.58 34.55 2.98
N GLY A 170 5.43 34.25 1.98
CA GLY A 170 6.83 33.88 2.15
C GLY A 170 7.30 32.53 1.56
N PRO A 171 6.49 31.45 1.50
CA PRO A 171 7.01 30.16 1.08
C PRO A 171 7.38 30.11 -0.41
N GLU A 172 8.54 29.53 -0.74
CA GLU A 172 8.99 29.32 -2.14
C GLU A 172 8.09 28.32 -2.88
N VAL A 173 7.54 27.35 -2.14
CA VAL A 173 6.74 26.24 -2.68
C VAL A 173 5.38 26.18 -2.00
N VAL A 174 4.31 26.23 -2.78
CA VAL A 174 2.95 26.02 -2.28
C VAL A 174 2.35 24.81 -2.98
N VAL A 175 1.88 23.83 -2.20
CA VAL A 175 1.15 22.67 -2.73
C VAL A 175 -0.24 22.58 -2.11
N ILE A 176 -1.25 22.93 -2.89
CA ILE A 176 -2.65 22.77 -2.49
C ILE A 176 -3.09 21.34 -2.81
N LYS A 177 -3.37 20.56 -1.77
CA LYS A 177 -3.84 19.17 -1.86
C LYS A 177 -5.34 19.18 -2.20
N GLY A 178 -5.68 18.76 -3.41
CA GLY A 178 -7.03 18.97 -3.98
C GLY A 178 -7.95 17.76 -3.88
N GLY A 179 -8.04 17.16 -2.69
CA GLY A 179 -9.05 16.18 -2.34
C GLY A 179 -10.51 16.70 -2.36
N HIS A 180 -10.78 17.95 -2.76
CA HIS A 180 -12.12 18.55 -2.64
C HIS A 180 -12.70 19.13 -3.94
N LEU A 181 -11.96 19.14 -5.05
CA LEU A 181 -12.54 19.44 -6.37
C LEU A 181 -13.41 18.26 -6.82
N LYS A 182 -14.68 18.53 -7.13
CA LYS A 182 -15.65 17.51 -7.56
C LYS A 182 -15.14 16.80 -8.82
N GLY A 183 -15.16 15.47 -8.82
CA GLY A 183 -14.78 14.68 -9.99
C GLY A 183 -14.17 13.32 -9.63
N GLN A 184 -13.89 12.53 -10.66
CA GLN A 184 -13.29 11.19 -10.51
C GLN A 184 -11.78 11.21 -10.21
N GLN A 185 -11.16 12.40 -10.25
CA GLN A 185 -9.74 12.60 -10.00
C GLN A 185 -9.54 13.50 -8.76
N ALA A 186 -8.47 13.25 -8.02
CA ALA A 186 -7.90 14.17 -7.06
C ALA A 186 -6.72 14.86 -7.72
N VAL A 187 -6.71 16.19 -7.72
CA VAL A 187 -5.70 17.01 -8.41
C VAL A 187 -4.99 17.87 -7.41
N ASP A 188 -3.68 17.67 -7.25
CA ASP A 188 -2.84 18.58 -6.45
C ASP A 188 -2.33 19.72 -7.34
N VAL A 189 -2.32 20.95 -6.82
CA VAL A 189 -1.79 22.14 -7.51
C VAL A 189 -0.51 22.57 -6.81
N LEU A 190 0.58 22.66 -7.58
CA LEU A 190 1.89 23.13 -7.15
C LEU A 190 2.16 24.49 -7.77
N PHE A 191 2.51 25.48 -6.95
CA PHE A 191 3.11 26.73 -7.37
C PHE A 191 4.58 26.78 -6.93
N HIS A 192 5.49 26.99 -7.89
CA HIS A 192 6.92 27.13 -7.63
C HIS A 192 7.55 28.04 -8.69
N ARG A 193 8.29 29.08 -8.28
CA ARG A 193 9.02 30.00 -9.18
C ARG A 193 8.16 30.58 -10.31
N GLY A 194 6.94 31.01 -9.99
CA GLY A 194 6.01 31.58 -10.96
C GLY A 194 5.36 30.57 -11.91
N GLN A 195 5.56 29.27 -11.70
CA GLN A 195 4.98 28.21 -12.52
C GLN A 195 3.95 27.41 -11.72
N LEU A 196 2.83 27.10 -12.38
CA LEU A 196 1.80 26.20 -11.88
C LEU A 196 1.98 24.81 -12.50
N HIS A 197 1.90 23.77 -11.68
CA HIS A 197 1.90 22.38 -12.09
C HIS A 197 0.71 21.66 -11.46
N THR A 198 0.17 20.66 -12.16
CA THR A 198 -0.93 19.84 -11.64
C THR A 198 -0.56 18.36 -11.64
N PHE A 199 -1.01 17.64 -10.61
CA PHE A 199 -0.80 16.20 -10.46
C PHE A 199 -2.14 15.51 -10.22
N SER A 200 -2.60 14.73 -11.20
CA SER A 200 -3.89 14.05 -11.17
C SER A 200 -3.75 12.58 -10.79
N ARG A 201 -4.61 12.09 -9.90
CA ARG A 201 -4.70 10.67 -9.50
C ARG A 201 -6.15 10.22 -9.37
N PRO A 202 -6.46 8.92 -9.58
CA PRO A 202 -7.80 8.40 -9.36
C PRO A 202 -8.29 8.67 -7.94
N ARG A 203 -9.50 9.20 -7.82
CA ARG A 203 -10.11 9.47 -6.51
C ARG A 203 -10.65 8.19 -5.90
N PHE A 204 -10.34 7.96 -4.62
CA PHE A 204 -10.98 6.92 -3.84
C PHE A 204 -12.30 7.44 -3.25
N GLY A 205 -13.29 6.56 -3.11
CA GLY A 205 -14.56 6.87 -2.44
C GLY A 205 -14.45 6.96 -0.91
N TRP A 206 -13.23 6.85 -0.38
CA TRP A 206 -12.91 6.91 1.04
C TRP A 206 -11.59 7.68 1.23
N ASP A 207 -11.33 8.06 2.47
CA ASP A 207 -10.06 8.66 2.88
C ASP A 207 -9.32 7.76 3.87
N ALA A 208 -8.09 8.17 4.22
CA ALA A 208 -7.29 7.49 5.22
C ALA A 208 -6.74 8.49 6.23
N HIS A 209 -6.82 8.12 7.51
CA HIS A 209 -6.23 8.87 8.61
C HIS A 209 -4.72 9.00 8.41
N GLY A 210 -4.21 10.23 8.48
CA GLY A 210 -2.79 10.56 8.31
C GLY A 210 -2.29 10.74 6.88
N SER A 211 -3.14 10.67 5.84
CA SER A 211 -2.71 10.83 4.44
C SER A 211 -2.03 12.19 4.16
N GLY A 212 -2.51 13.27 4.79
CA GLY A 212 -1.88 14.60 4.72
C GLY A 212 -0.48 14.63 5.34
N CYS A 213 -0.30 14.00 6.50
CA CYS A 213 1.01 13.87 7.15
C CYS A 213 1.97 13.05 6.29
N VAL A 214 1.47 11.98 5.64
CA VAL A 214 2.28 11.20 4.69
C VAL A 214 2.75 12.07 3.53
N PHE A 215 1.89 12.91 2.96
CA PHE A 215 2.25 13.80 1.86
C PHE A 215 3.38 14.77 2.26
N SER A 216 3.19 15.54 3.34
CA SER A 216 4.15 16.55 3.77
C SER A 216 5.49 15.94 4.19
N SER A 217 5.45 14.79 4.87
CA SER A 217 6.65 14.04 5.25
C SER A 217 7.38 13.43 4.06
N ALA A 218 6.65 12.95 3.06
CA ALA A 218 7.24 12.45 1.83
C ALA A 218 7.91 13.56 1.01
N LEU A 219 7.28 14.74 0.95
CA LEU A 219 7.85 15.92 0.30
C LEU A 219 9.17 16.32 0.96
N ALA A 220 9.19 16.44 2.30
CA ALA A 220 10.40 16.74 3.06
C ALA A 220 11.52 15.71 2.83
N ALA A 221 11.18 14.42 2.84
CA ALA A 221 12.14 13.35 2.58
C ALA A 221 12.70 13.39 1.15
N CYS A 222 11.85 13.57 0.13
CA CYS A 222 12.31 13.68 -1.26
C CYS A 222 13.23 14.89 -1.45
N LEU A 223 12.90 16.04 -0.87
CA LEU A 223 13.74 17.24 -0.93
C LEU A 223 15.08 17.03 -0.22
N ALA A 224 15.07 16.38 0.95
CA ALA A 224 16.29 16.04 1.68
C ALA A 224 17.18 15.04 0.94
N LEU A 225 16.58 14.17 0.13
CA LEU A 225 17.28 13.25 -0.78
C LEU A 225 17.78 13.92 -2.08
N GLY A 226 17.61 15.24 -2.22
CA GLY A 226 18.10 16.02 -3.35
C GLY A 226 17.21 15.98 -4.60
N LYS A 227 15.94 15.56 -4.46
CA LYS A 227 14.98 15.60 -5.58
C LYS A 227 14.56 17.04 -5.88
N GLY A 228 14.34 17.36 -7.16
CA GLY A 228 13.79 18.66 -7.56
C GLY A 228 12.33 18.82 -7.10
N VAL A 229 11.87 20.05 -6.88
CA VAL A 229 10.54 20.33 -6.29
C VAL A 229 9.39 19.64 -7.03
N VAL A 230 9.33 19.74 -8.36
CA VAL A 230 8.26 19.10 -9.16
C VAL A 230 8.28 17.58 -9.03
N GLU A 231 9.47 16.96 -9.06
CA GLU A 231 9.63 15.51 -8.86
C GLU A 231 9.26 15.10 -7.44
N ALA A 232 9.73 15.85 -6.43
CA ALA A 232 9.46 15.60 -5.02
C ALA A 232 7.96 15.66 -4.71
N THR A 233 7.26 16.68 -5.24
CA THR A 233 5.80 16.82 -5.11
C THR A 233 5.06 15.67 -5.76
N LYS A 234 5.47 15.24 -6.97
CA LYS A 234 4.90 14.06 -7.63
C LYS A 234 5.06 12.81 -6.77
N LEU A 235 6.28 12.53 -6.30
CA LEU A 235 6.59 11.35 -5.49
C LEU A 235 5.84 11.36 -4.15
N ALA A 236 5.71 12.54 -3.52
CA ALA A 236 4.97 12.72 -2.28
C ALA A 236 3.49 12.39 -2.46
N GLY A 237 2.85 12.93 -3.50
CA GLY A 237 1.47 12.61 -3.82
C GLY A 237 1.26 11.15 -4.22
N ASP A 238 2.22 10.54 -4.94
CA ASP A 238 2.15 9.13 -5.32
C ASP A 238 2.27 8.20 -4.11
N LEU A 239 3.06 8.58 -3.10
CA LEU A 239 3.13 7.85 -1.84
C LEU A 239 1.86 8.02 -1.02
N ALA A 240 1.34 9.25 -0.89
CA ALA A 240 0.09 9.52 -0.18
C ALA A 240 -1.09 8.76 -0.81
N TRP A 241 -1.20 8.77 -2.13
CA TRP A 241 -2.23 8.06 -2.87
C TRP A 241 -2.16 6.53 -2.64
N ARG A 242 -0.97 5.93 -2.77
CA ARG A 242 -0.77 4.50 -2.47
C ARG A 242 -1.08 4.16 -1.01
N SER A 243 -0.79 5.09 -0.10
CA SER A 243 -1.07 4.93 1.33
C SER A 243 -2.56 4.91 1.64
N ILE A 244 -3.38 5.63 0.85
CA ILE A 244 -4.85 5.54 0.92
C ILE A 244 -5.35 4.25 0.28
N LYS A 245 -4.79 3.86 -0.86
CA LYS A 245 -5.14 2.61 -1.57
C LYS A 245 -4.98 1.39 -0.67
N TRP A 246 -3.87 1.32 0.05
CA TRP A 246 -3.53 0.22 0.97
C TRP A 246 -3.70 0.61 2.43
N ALA A 247 -4.71 1.43 2.73
CA ALA A 247 -5.02 1.79 4.11
C ALA A 247 -5.36 0.55 4.96
N LEU A 248 -5.02 0.64 6.25
CA LEU A 248 -5.13 -0.46 7.20
C LEU A 248 -6.37 -0.30 8.10
N PRO A 249 -7.29 -1.28 8.12
CA PRO A 249 -8.46 -1.27 9.00
C PRO A 249 -8.10 -1.82 10.39
N VAL A 250 -7.25 -1.10 11.15
CA VAL A 250 -6.75 -1.54 12.47
C VAL A 250 -7.64 -1.16 13.65
N GLY A 251 -8.68 -0.36 13.42
CA GLY A 251 -9.60 0.11 14.45
C GLY A 251 -11.03 0.27 13.92
N LEU A 252 -11.93 0.73 14.79
CA LEU A 252 -13.36 0.89 14.48
C LEU A 252 -13.69 2.21 13.77
N GLY A 253 -12.69 3.05 13.51
CA GLY A 253 -12.86 4.34 12.88
C GLY A 253 -12.31 4.37 11.46
N ARG A 254 -11.71 5.50 11.08
CA ARG A 254 -11.14 5.68 9.74
C ARG A 254 -9.95 4.74 9.51
N PRO A 255 -9.81 4.12 8.32
CA PRO A 255 -8.61 3.35 7.96
C PRO A 255 -7.35 4.20 8.07
N VAL A 256 -6.24 3.60 8.47
CA VAL A 256 -4.96 4.30 8.66
C VAL A 256 -4.13 4.24 7.37
N ALA A 257 -3.57 5.37 6.94
CA ALA A 257 -2.71 5.42 5.76
C ALA A 257 -1.49 4.48 5.90
N GLY A 258 -1.19 3.72 4.85
CA GLY A 258 -0.14 2.68 4.85
C GLY A 258 1.11 3.01 4.03
N PRO A 259 1.96 3.99 4.40
CA PRO A 259 3.11 4.39 3.59
C PRO A 259 4.18 3.30 3.43
N LEU A 260 4.26 2.35 4.36
CA LEU A 260 5.18 1.21 4.26
C LEU A 260 4.63 0.04 3.43
N GLN A 261 3.36 0.08 3.00
CA GLN A 261 2.73 -1.05 2.32
C GLN A 261 3.39 -1.38 0.98
N ALA A 262 3.85 -0.37 0.23
CA ALA A 262 4.61 -0.60 -1.00
C ALA A 262 5.89 -1.41 -0.72
N THR A 263 6.65 -1.02 0.30
CA THR A 263 7.90 -1.68 0.69
C THR A 263 7.66 -3.10 1.21
N LEU A 264 6.61 -3.29 2.02
CA LEU A 264 6.25 -4.61 2.54
C LEU A 264 5.81 -5.55 1.41
N ARG A 265 5.02 -5.06 0.46
CA ARG A 265 4.61 -5.83 -0.73
C ARG A 265 5.83 -6.25 -1.54
N GLU A 266 6.79 -5.35 -1.77
CA GLU A 266 8.02 -5.69 -2.48
C GLU A 266 8.87 -6.73 -1.73
N ALA A 267 8.96 -6.63 -0.41
CA ALA A 267 9.65 -7.63 0.42
C ALA A 267 8.96 -9.01 0.36
N GLU A 268 7.63 -9.05 0.34
CA GLU A 268 6.86 -10.30 0.19
C GLU A 268 7.10 -10.96 -1.17
N ARG A 269 7.40 -10.19 -2.22
CA ARG A 269 7.69 -10.75 -3.55
C ARG A 269 8.87 -11.72 -3.53
N PHE A 270 9.93 -11.40 -2.79
CA PHE A 270 11.08 -12.29 -2.65
C PHE A 270 10.72 -13.59 -1.91
N LYS A 271 9.92 -13.52 -0.85
CA LYS A 271 9.47 -14.70 -0.10
C LYS A 271 8.62 -15.62 -0.97
N VAL A 272 7.69 -15.04 -1.74
CA VAL A 272 6.84 -15.77 -2.67
C VAL A 272 7.65 -16.46 -3.77
N LEU A 273 8.63 -15.77 -4.37
CA LEU A 273 9.54 -16.40 -5.34
C LEU A 273 10.28 -17.59 -4.73
N SER A 274 10.76 -17.45 -3.51
CA SER A 274 11.48 -18.52 -2.79
C SER A 274 10.56 -19.71 -2.50
N GLU A 275 9.33 -19.47 -2.05
CA GLU A 275 8.33 -20.52 -1.81
C GLU A 275 7.96 -21.29 -3.08
N VAL A 276 7.71 -20.59 -4.19
CA VAL A 276 7.34 -21.24 -5.45
C VAL A 276 8.51 -22.02 -6.04
N ARG A 277 9.76 -21.54 -5.91
CA ARG A 277 10.96 -22.29 -6.31
C ARG A 277 11.14 -23.56 -5.50
N ALA A 278 11.01 -23.48 -4.18
CA ALA A 278 11.07 -24.66 -3.31
C ALA A 278 9.97 -25.67 -3.65
N ALA A 279 8.74 -25.21 -3.91
CA ALA A 279 7.65 -26.06 -4.36
C ALA A 279 7.95 -26.72 -5.72
N LEU A 280 8.53 -25.98 -6.65
CA LEU A 280 8.93 -26.49 -7.97
C LEU A 280 10.01 -27.57 -7.87
N GLU A 281 11.00 -27.39 -6.99
CA GLU A 281 12.05 -28.38 -6.73
C GLU A 281 11.46 -29.68 -6.18
N LEU A 282 10.53 -29.59 -5.21
CA LEU A 282 9.80 -30.76 -4.69
C LEU A 282 9.05 -31.50 -5.81
N LEU A 283 8.32 -30.76 -6.65
CA LEU A 283 7.50 -31.32 -7.72
C LEU A 283 8.34 -31.97 -8.82
N THR A 284 9.40 -31.31 -9.26
CA THR A 284 10.27 -31.83 -10.35
C THR A 284 11.17 -32.98 -9.91
N SER A 285 11.34 -33.18 -8.60
CA SER A 285 12.06 -34.32 -8.03
C SER A 285 11.23 -35.61 -7.91
N GLU A 286 9.90 -35.55 -8.09
CA GLU A 286 9.02 -36.73 -8.04
C GLU A 286 8.68 -37.22 -9.46
N PRO A 287 9.24 -38.36 -9.93
CA PRO A 287 9.01 -38.84 -11.29
C PRO A 287 7.54 -39.16 -11.58
N ASP A 288 6.79 -39.64 -10.59
CA ASP A 288 5.40 -40.05 -10.76
C ASP A 288 4.46 -38.89 -11.07
N LEU A 289 4.86 -37.65 -10.76
CA LEU A 289 4.13 -36.46 -11.15
C LEU A 289 3.87 -36.43 -12.66
N ALA A 290 4.78 -36.95 -13.48
CA ALA A 290 4.64 -36.99 -14.94
C ALA A 290 3.38 -37.72 -15.42
N ARG A 291 2.81 -38.64 -14.62
CA ARG A 291 1.54 -39.30 -14.93
C ARG A 291 0.35 -38.36 -14.78
N PHE A 292 0.41 -37.43 -13.84
CA PHE A 292 -0.68 -36.53 -13.46
C PHE A 292 -0.51 -35.12 -14.04
N LEU A 293 0.49 -34.91 -14.91
CA LEU A 293 0.63 -33.67 -15.67
C LEU A 293 -0.44 -33.61 -16.77
N PRO A 294 -1.17 -32.50 -16.89
CA PRO A 294 -2.10 -32.26 -18.01
C PRO A 294 -1.31 -32.00 -19.30
N GLU A 295 -1.96 -32.17 -20.45
CA GLU A 295 -1.36 -31.92 -21.77
C GLU A 295 -0.89 -30.48 -21.91
N VAL A 296 -1.67 -29.53 -21.39
CA VAL A 296 -1.31 -28.10 -21.38
C VAL A 296 -0.24 -27.75 -20.34
N GLY A 297 0.26 -28.72 -19.57
CA GLY A 297 1.23 -28.53 -18.50
C GLY A 297 0.61 -28.05 -17.17
N ALA A 298 1.22 -28.47 -16.07
CA ALA A 298 0.84 -28.09 -14.71
C ALA A 298 1.49 -26.77 -14.33
N GLN A 299 0.82 -26.02 -13.46
CA GLN A 299 1.34 -24.81 -12.87
C GLN A 299 1.28 -24.91 -11.36
N ILE A 300 2.32 -24.40 -10.68
CA ILE A 300 2.33 -24.11 -9.25
C ILE A 300 2.50 -22.60 -9.09
N ALA A 301 1.63 -21.96 -8.34
CA ALA A 301 1.65 -20.51 -8.19
C ALA A 301 1.35 -20.08 -6.76
N MET A 302 1.87 -18.92 -6.38
CA MET A 302 1.56 -18.28 -5.10
C MET A 302 1.54 -16.75 -5.25
N ALA A 303 0.61 -16.12 -4.54
CA ALA A 303 0.44 -14.68 -4.50
C ALA A 303 1.08 -14.06 -3.24
N ILE A 304 1.48 -12.80 -3.35
CA ILE A 304 1.72 -11.97 -2.15
C ILE A 304 0.40 -11.75 -1.38
N PRO A 305 0.43 -11.37 -0.09
CA PRO A 305 -0.79 -11.03 0.65
C PRO A 305 -1.57 -9.90 -0.04
N ARG A 306 -2.90 -10.02 -0.06
CA ARG A 306 -3.83 -9.07 -0.72
C ARG A 306 -3.41 -8.74 -2.17
N PRO A 307 -3.37 -9.75 -3.06
CA PRO A 307 -3.01 -9.54 -4.45
C PRO A 307 -4.09 -8.72 -5.18
N GLU A 308 -3.68 -7.81 -6.05
CA GLU A 308 -4.57 -6.94 -6.82
C GLU A 308 -4.79 -7.46 -8.25
N GLY A 309 -3.82 -8.22 -8.77
CA GLY A 309 -3.86 -8.77 -10.11
C GLY A 309 -2.85 -9.89 -10.34
N PRO A 310 -2.82 -10.46 -11.56
CA PRO A 310 -1.89 -11.54 -11.91
C PRO A 310 -0.40 -11.19 -11.72
N GLU A 311 -0.04 -9.91 -11.78
CA GLU A 311 1.30 -9.38 -11.53
C GLU A 311 1.77 -9.56 -10.07
N ASP A 312 0.85 -9.84 -9.16
CA ASP A 312 1.12 -10.16 -7.75
C ASP A 312 1.23 -11.67 -7.49
N VAL A 313 1.13 -12.49 -8.54
CA VAL A 313 1.22 -13.96 -8.45
C VAL A 313 2.47 -14.45 -9.16
N ALA A 314 3.33 -15.17 -8.43
CA ALA A 314 4.48 -15.86 -9.00
C ALA A 314 4.11 -17.27 -9.45
N ALA A 315 4.62 -17.69 -10.60
CA ALA A 315 4.39 -19.01 -11.17
C ALA A 315 5.57 -19.43 -12.08
N VAL A 316 5.56 -20.67 -12.57
CA VAL A 316 6.58 -21.19 -13.48
C VAL A 316 6.34 -20.69 -14.90
N GLU A 317 7.31 -19.96 -15.48
CA GLU A 317 7.27 -19.56 -16.88
C GLU A 317 7.24 -20.79 -17.80
N GLY A 318 6.30 -20.83 -18.74
CA GLY A 318 6.13 -21.97 -19.64
C GLY A 318 5.62 -23.27 -18.99
N ARG A 319 5.28 -23.27 -17.69
CA ARG A 319 4.69 -24.39 -16.92
C ARG A 319 5.64 -25.57 -16.66
N ILE A 320 5.14 -26.55 -15.92
CA ILE A 320 5.77 -27.86 -15.71
C ILE A 320 5.17 -28.83 -16.74
N ILE A 321 6.02 -29.36 -17.61
CA ILE A 321 5.62 -30.27 -18.68
C ILE A 321 6.21 -31.66 -18.50
N LYS A 322 5.66 -32.64 -19.22
CA LYS A 322 6.23 -33.97 -19.32
C LYS A 322 7.31 -33.98 -20.42
N ALA A 323 8.57 -34.12 -20.04
CA ALA A 323 9.70 -34.23 -20.96
C ALA A 323 10.46 -35.53 -20.71
N ARG A 324 10.54 -36.40 -21.73
CA ARG A 324 11.19 -37.73 -21.64
C ARG A 324 10.70 -38.55 -20.43
N GLY A 325 9.40 -38.52 -20.16
CA GLY A 325 8.76 -39.26 -19.07
C GLY A 325 8.95 -38.66 -17.67
N ARG A 326 9.56 -37.48 -17.52
CA ARG A 326 9.77 -36.81 -16.24
C ARG A 326 9.13 -35.42 -16.21
N PRO A 327 8.73 -34.91 -15.02
CA PRO A 327 8.33 -33.53 -14.88
C PRO A 327 9.53 -32.60 -15.11
N LYS A 328 9.34 -31.56 -15.93
CA LYS A 328 10.37 -30.56 -16.19
C LYS A 328 9.74 -29.17 -16.26
N ALA A 329 10.31 -28.21 -15.54
CA ALA A 329 9.98 -26.80 -15.70
C ALA A 329 10.49 -26.30 -17.06
N VAL A 330 9.66 -25.60 -17.82
CA VAL A 330 10.08 -24.99 -19.09
C VAL A 330 10.99 -23.79 -18.84
N GLY A 331 10.61 -22.92 -17.90
CA GLY A 331 11.32 -21.71 -17.56
C GLY A 331 11.43 -21.45 -16.06
N PRO A 332 12.04 -20.32 -15.68
CA PRO A 332 12.17 -19.86 -14.29
C PRO A 332 10.83 -19.46 -13.66
N VAL A 333 10.86 -19.23 -12.34
CA VAL A 333 9.71 -18.68 -11.59
C VAL A 333 9.72 -17.15 -11.64
N TRP A 334 8.61 -16.56 -12.07
CA TRP A 334 8.41 -15.10 -12.15
C TRP A 334 6.99 -14.69 -11.78
N PHE A 335 6.85 -13.42 -11.38
CA PHE A 335 5.55 -12.77 -11.22
C PHE A 335 4.87 -12.54 -12.57
N GLY A 336 3.54 -12.71 -12.63
CA GLY A 336 2.78 -12.55 -13.86
C GLY A 336 2.92 -13.70 -14.86
N ALA A 337 3.66 -14.77 -14.51
CA ALA A 337 3.93 -15.89 -15.42
C ALA A 337 2.72 -16.78 -15.73
N SER A 338 1.60 -16.63 -14.99
CA SER A 338 0.37 -17.39 -15.25
C SER A 338 -0.88 -16.56 -14.99
N SER A 339 -1.71 -16.38 -16.02
CA SER A 339 -3.03 -15.72 -15.88
C SER A 339 -4.11 -16.67 -15.33
N HIS A 340 -4.08 -17.95 -15.69
CA HIS A 340 -5.11 -18.92 -15.32
C HIS A 340 -5.12 -19.24 -13.82
N VAL A 341 -3.98 -19.66 -13.27
CA VAL A 341 -3.89 -20.00 -11.84
C VAL A 341 -3.94 -18.75 -10.97
N ALA A 342 -3.41 -17.62 -11.45
CA ALA A 342 -3.57 -16.34 -10.76
C ALA A 342 -5.05 -15.99 -10.55
N ARG A 343 -5.92 -16.16 -11.55
CA ARG A 343 -7.35 -15.90 -11.41
C ARG A 343 -8.01 -16.78 -10.35
N ILE A 344 -7.59 -18.04 -10.21
CA ILE A 344 -8.08 -18.94 -9.16
C ILE A 344 -7.69 -18.41 -7.78
N ILE A 345 -6.42 -18.08 -7.58
CA ILE A 345 -5.89 -17.56 -6.32
C ILE A 345 -6.56 -16.22 -5.97
N LEU A 346 -6.66 -15.30 -6.94
CA LEU A 346 -7.29 -13.99 -6.78
C LEU A 346 -8.74 -14.12 -6.33
N THR A 347 -9.52 -15.01 -6.96
CA THR A 347 -10.93 -15.22 -6.56
C THR A 347 -11.02 -15.86 -5.17
N ALA A 348 -10.27 -16.92 -4.90
CA ALA A 348 -10.28 -17.60 -3.60
C ALA A 348 -9.88 -16.65 -2.46
N SER A 349 -8.87 -15.80 -2.69
CA SER A 349 -8.34 -14.86 -1.68
C SER A 349 -9.34 -13.77 -1.25
N LYS A 350 -10.39 -13.52 -2.03
CA LYS A 350 -11.49 -12.60 -1.65
C LYS A 350 -12.39 -13.19 -0.57
N HIS A 351 -12.46 -14.52 -0.48
CA HIS A 351 -13.27 -15.24 0.50
C HIS A 351 -12.43 -15.70 1.69
N ASP A 352 -11.14 -16.00 1.49
CA ASP A 352 -10.18 -16.32 2.55
C ASP A 352 -8.79 -15.74 2.21
N GLU A 353 -8.39 -14.64 2.87
CA GLU A 353 -7.08 -13.98 2.66
C GLU A 353 -5.88 -14.93 2.93
N GLY A 354 -6.10 -16.03 3.66
CA GLY A 354 -5.09 -17.05 3.93
C GLY A 354 -4.78 -17.93 2.73
N ILE A 355 -5.71 -18.08 1.78
CA ILE A 355 -5.50 -18.87 0.57
C ILE A 355 -4.74 -18.03 -0.46
N ARG A 356 -3.50 -18.43 -0.73
CA ARG A 356 -2.58 -17.69 -1.58
C ARG A 356 -1.85 -18.52 -2.61
N ALA A 357 -2.00 -19.84 -2.60
CA ALA A 357 -1.33 -20.73 -3.52
C ALA A 357 -2.31 -21.67 -4.20
N ALA A 358 -1.99 -22.06 -5.42
CA ALA A 358 -2.74 -23.07 -6.14
C ALA A 358 -1.86 -23.84 -7.14
N MET A 359 -2.27 -25.08 -7.41
CA MET A 359 -1.69 -25.94 -8.43
C MET A 359 -2.77 -26.59 -9.27
N ASN A 360 -2.57 -26.71 -10.58
CA ASN A 360 -3.42 -27.54 -11.43
C ASN A 360 -2.73 -28.86 -11.81
N LEU A 361 -3.49 -29.94 -11.77
CA LEU A 361 -3.13 -31.29 -12.18
C LEU A 361 -4.18 -31.82 -13.16
N ARG A 362 -3.81 -32.82 -13.94
CA ARG A 362 -4.76 -33.57 -14.75
C ARG A 362 -5.78 -34.23 -13.84
N TYR A 363 -7.04 -34.23 -14.25
CA TYR A 363 -8.03 -35.07 -13.58
C TYR A 363 -7.66 -36.55 -13.72
N ASP A 364 -7.68 -37.27 -12.62
CA ASP A 364 -7.51 -38.72 -12.56
C ASP A 364 -8.35 -39.24 -11.38
N PRO A 365 -9.27 -40.20 -11.58
CA PRO A 365 -10.10 -40.71 -10.50
C PRO A 365 -9.31 -41.29 -9.32
N SER A 366 -8.13 -41.87 -9.56
CA SER A 366 -7.27 -42.39 -8.48
C SER A 366 -6.68 -41.26 -7.64
N LEU A 367 -6.29 -40.15 -8.28
CA LEU A 367 -5.77 -38.97 -7.59
C LEU A 367 -6.87 -38.26 -6.80
N LEU A 368 -8.08 -38.16 -7.36
CA LEU A 368 -9.21 -37.55 -6.65
C LEU A 368 -9.55 -38.32 -5.38
N ARG A 369 -9.67 -39.66 -5.46
CA ARG A 369 -9.90 -40.50 -4.27
C ARG A 369 -8.81 -40.35 -3.21
N ALA A 370 -7.55 -40.31 -3.63
CA ALA A 370 -6.44 -40.08 -2.70
C ALA A 370 -6.55 -38.74 -1.96
N LEU A 371 -7.01 -37.67 -2.65
CA LEU A 371 -7.26 -36.37 -2.03
C LEU A 371 -8.45 -36.39 -1.07
N GLU A 372 -9.51 -37.16 -1.37
CA GLU A 372 -10.66 -37.37 -0.47
C GLU A 372 -10.24 -38.11 0.81
N GLU A 373 -9.44 -39.17 0.67
CA GLU A 373 -8.90 -39.97 1.79
C GLU A 373 -7.91 -39.18 2.67
N MET A 374 -7.37 -38.07 2.16
CA MET A 374 -6.58 -37.12 2.96
C MET A 374 -7.45 -36.18 3.81
N GLY A 375 -8.77 -36.27 3.70
CA GLY A 375 -9.72 -35.43 4.45
C GLY A 375 -9.81 -33.99 3.94
N LEU A 376 -9.42 -33.75 2.67
CA LEU A 376 -9.48 -32.42 2.06
C LEU A 376 -10.91 -32.05 1.67
N LEU A 377 -11.27 -30.78 1.82
CA LEU A 377 -12.56 -30.28 1.36
C LEU A 377 -12.56 -30.18 -0.16
N ILE A 378 -13.37 -31.01 -0.82
CA ILE A 378 -13.45 -31.08 -2.29
C ILE A 378 -14.76 -30.49 -2.78
N ALA A 379 -14.68 -29.69 -3.84
CA ALA A 379 -15.81 -29.26 -4.63
C ALA A 379 -15.58 -29.51 -6.13
N SER A 380 -16.68 -29.59 -6.86
CA SER A 380 -16.68 -29.67 -8.32
C SER A 380 -17.54 -28.58 -8.92
N PHE A 381 -17.29 -28.21 -10.16
CA PHE A 381 -18.20 -27.39 -10.94
C PHE A 381 -18.46 -28.03 -12.30
N ASP A 382 -19.65 -27.79 -12.83
CA ASP A 382 -20.06 -28.30 -14.14
C ASP A 382 -20.00 -27.18 -15.18
N ARG A 383 -19.13 -27.35 -16.18
CA ARG A 383 -18.95 -26.37 -17.26
C ARG A 383 -20.19 -26.19 -18.12
N ALA A 384 -21.09 -27.17 -18.19
CA ALA A 384 -22.35 -27.04 -18.92
C ALA A 384 -23.28 -26.00 -18.30
N ARG A 385 -23.06 -25.63 -17.03
CA ARG A 385 -23.81 -24.60 -16.30
C ARG A 385 -23.20 -23.21 -16.40
N GLU A 386 -22.09 -23.06 -17.15
CA GLU A 386 -21.44 -21.77 -17.36
C GLU A 386 -22.40 -20.83 -18.13
N PRO A 387 -22.76 -19.66 -17.57
CA PRO A 387 -23.64 -18.71 -18.27
C PRO A 387 -23.00 -18.22 -19.58
N PRO A 388 -23.78 -18.05 -20.67
CA PRO A 388 -23.24 -17.60 -21.96
C PRO A 388 -22.45 -16.28 -21.87
N GLU A 389 -22.92 -15.34 -21.05
CA GLU A 389 -22.26 -14.04 -20.82
C GLU A 389 -20.86 -14.19 -20.21
N ILE A 390 -20.66 -15.19 -19.35
CA ILE A 390 -19.36 -15.52 -18.74
C ILE A 390 -18.46 -16.22 -19.76
N ALA A 391 -19.02 -17.15 -20.54
CA ALA A 391 -18.28 -17.87 -21.57
C ALA A 391 -17.74 -16.94 -22.68
N MET A 392 -18.47 -15.87 -23.00
CA MET A 392 -18.06 -14.85 -23.98
C MET A 392 -17.00 -13.88 -23.44
N ARG A 393 -16.86 -13.77 -22.12
CA ARG A 393 -15.90 -12.84 -21.49
C ARG A 393 -14.58 -13.55 -21.22
N GLU A 394 -13.55 -13.12 -21.95
CA GLU A 394 -12.21 -13.71 -21.80
C GLU A 394 -11.74 -13.72 -20.35
N GLY A 395 -11.43 -14.91 -19.83
CA GLY A 395 -10.91 -15.09 -18.49
C GLY A 395 -11.93 -15.09 -17.35
N ALA A 396 -13.23 -15.00 -17.64
CA ALA A 396 -14.28 -15.01 -16.62
C ALA A 396 -14.66 -16.42 -16.13
N THR A 397 -14.39 -17.46 -16.94
CA THR A 397 -14.72 -18.86 -16.61
C THR A 397 -14.14 -19.33 -15.28
N LEU A 398 -12.83 -19.09 -15.03
CA LEU A 398 -12.18 -19.58 -13.81
C LEU A 398 -12.63 -18.86 -12.54
N PRO A 399 -12.75 -17.51 -12.52
CA PRO A 399 -13.40 -16.82 -11.42
C PRO A 399 -14.79 -17.36 -11.12
N TRP A 400 -15.65 -17.52 -12.13
CA TRP A 400 -16.99 -18.08 -11.94
C TRP A 400 -16.95 -19.51 -11.36
N ALA A 401 -16.10 -20.38 -11.90
CA ALA A 401 -15.95 -21.75 -11.43
C ALA A 401 -15.54 -21.84 -9.95
N VAL A 402 -14.62 -20.97 -9.52
CA VAL A 402 -14.20 -20.90 -8.11
C VAL A 402 -15.34 -20.39 -7.23
N GLU A 403 -16.08 -19.37 -7.65
CA GLU A 403 -17.26 -18.88 -6.93
C GLU A 403 -18.32 -19.98 -6.76
N GLU A 404 -18.63 -20.76 -7.81
CA GLU A 404 -19.59 -21.86 -7.71
C GLU A 404 -19.12 -22.96 -6.77
N ALA A 405 -17.82 -23.29 -6.80
CA ALA A 405 -17.24 -24.26 -5.87
C ALA A 405 -17.32 -23.79 -4.41
N ILE A 406 -17.04 -22.51 -4.14
CA ILE A 406 -17.15 -21.90 -2.80
C ILE A 406 -18.61 -21.91 -2.32
N LYS A 407 -19.57 -21.57 -3.18
CA LYS A 407 -21.00 -21.63 -2.87
C LYS A 407 -21.44 -23.06 -2.52
N ALA A 408 -20.99 -24.06 -3.28
CA ALA A 408 -21.27 -25.46 -3.00
C ALA A 408 -20.73 -25.92 -1.63
N CYS A 409 -19.66 -25.28 -1.14
CA CYS A 409 -19.09 -25.50 0.18
C CYS A 409 -19.66 -24.57 1.28
N GLY A 410 -20.82 -23.93 1.07
CA GLY A 410 -21.44 -23.07 2.06
C GLY A 410 -20.65 -21.79 2.35
N GLY A 411 -19.92 -21.27 1.36
CA GLY A 411 -19.10 -20.06 1.48
C GLY A 411 -17.66 -20.30 1.95
N ARG A 412 -17.29 -21.55 2.25
CA ARG A 412 -15.90 -21.91 2.60
C ARG A 412 -15.10 -22.17 1.33
N VAL A 413 -13.84 -21.72 1.30
CA VAL A 413 -12.92 -22.04 0.21
C VAL A 413 -12.52 -23.51 0.28
N PRO A 414 -12.79 -24.33 -0.76
CA PRO A 414 -12.38 -25.73 -0.78
C PRO A 414 -10.86 -25.87 -0.96
N ASP A 415 -10.30 -26.96 -0.42
CA ASP A 415 -8.90 -27.35 -0.62
C ASP A 415 -8.67 -27.84 -2.06
N VAL A 416 -9.69 -28.43 -2.69
CA VAL A 416 -9.63 -29.02 -4.04
C VAL A 416 -10.85 -28.63 -4.86
N ILE A 417 -10.63 -28.15 -6.09
CA ILE A 417 -11.67 -27.88 -7.08
C ILE A 417 -11.38 -28.71 -8.34
N TYR A 418 -12.33 -29.55 -8.76
CA TYR A 418 -12.16 -30.32 -10.00
C TYR A 418 -13.28 -30.10 -11.03
N ASP A 419 -12.98 -30.40 -12.29
CA ASP A 419 -13.95 -30.46 -13.38
C ASP A 419 -13.63 -31.61 -14.35
N LEU A 420 -14.67 -32.17 -14.97
CA LEU A 420 -14.57 -33.26 -15.94
C LEU A 420 -14.30 -32.77 -17.37
N GLY A 421 -13.86 -31.53 -17.52
CA GLY A 421 -13.61 -30.91 -18.83
C GLY A 421 -14.88 -30.49 -19.55
N GLY A 422 -14.74 -30.22 -20.83
CA GLY A 422 -15.81 -29.83 -21.75
C GLY A 422 -15.29 -29.80 -23.18
N LEU A 423 -16.10 -29.32 -24.14
CA LEU A 423 -15.67 -29.25 -25.53
C LEU A 423 -14.42 -28.36 -25.66
N GLY A 424 -13.29 -28.97 -26.04
CA GLY A 424 -11.98 -28.31 -26.13
C GLY A 424 -11.34 -27.91 -24.79
N LYS A 425 -11.87 -28.36 -23.65
CA LYS A 425 -11.34 -28.06 -22.30
C LYS A 425 -10.92 -29.35 -21.59
N GLU A 426 -9.63 -29.45 -21.28
CA GLU A 426 -9.07 -30.62 -20.58
C GLU A 426 -9.62 -30.74 -19.14
N PRO A 427 -9.99 -31.96 -18.69
CA PRO A 427 -10.38 -32.23 -17.30
C PRO A 427 -9.25 -31.94 -16.31
N MET A 428 -9.54 -31.26 -15.20
CA MET A 428 -8.51 -30.81 -14.24
C MET A 428 -8.92 -30.95 -12.78
N ILE A 429 -7.91 -31.17 -11.93
CA ILE A 429 -7.94 -31.00 -10.47
C ILE A 429 -7.11 -29.75 -10.13
N ARG A 430 -7.63 -28.89 -9.25
CA ARG A 430 -6.95 -27.70 -8.75
C ARG A 430 -6.84 -27.80 -7.24
N LEU A 431 -5.62 -27.84 -6.72
CA LEU A 431 -5.36 -27.77 -5.27
C LEU A 431 -5.15 -26.32 -4.88
N LEU A 432 -5.75 -25.90 -3.77
CA LEU A 432 -5.58 -24.59 -3.16
C LEU A 432 -4.91 -24.74 -1.79
N GLY A 433 -4.21 -23.70 -1.35
CA GLY A 433 -3.55 -23.71 -0.04
C GLY A 433 -2.95 -22.36 0.33
N ARG A 434 -2.25 -22.33 1.47
CA ARG A 434 -1.67 -21.09 2.03
C ARG A 434 -0.29 -20.79 1.49
N THR A 435 0.49 -21.82 1.18
CA THR A 435 1.82 -21.70 0.54
C THR A 435 1.98 -22.65 -0.64
N ALA A 436 2.88 -22.29 -1.57
CA ALA A 436 3.19 -23.16 -2.70
C ALA A 436 3.75 -24.51 -2.26
N THR A 437 4.61 -24.51 -1.23
CA THR A 437 5.20 -25.74 -0.68
C THR A 437 4.17 -26.64 -0.01
N GLU A 438 3.19 -26.08 0.69
CA GLU A 438 2.05 -26.83 1.24
C GLU A 438 1.27 -27.53 0.12
N VAL A 439 0.88 -26.77 -0.91
CA VAL A 439 0.13 -27.31 -2.06
C VAL A 439 0.92 -28.41 -2.77
N ALA A 440 2.22 -28.20 -3.00
CA ALA A 440 3.09 -29.20 -3.61
C ALA A 440 3.19 -30.48 -2.75
N ARG A 441 3.37 -30.36 -1.43
CA ARG A 441 3.41 -31.53 -0.55
C ARG A 441 2.11 -32.32 -0.56
N ARG A 442 0.95 -31.65 -0.50
CA ARG A 442 -0.36 -32.30 -0.61
C ARG A 442 -0.51 -33.04 -1.95
N ALA A 443 -0.11 -32.41 -3.05
CA ALA A 443 -0.14 -33.03 -4.37
C ALA A 443 0.75 -34.30 -4.40
N LEU A 444 1.98 -34.21 -3.91
CA LEU A 444 2.92 -35.34 -3.90
C LEU A 444 2.46 -36.49 -2.99
N GLU A 445 1.87 -36.19 -1.83
CA GLU A 445 1.29 -37.20 -0.96
C GLU A 445 0.13 -37.94 -1.66
N ALA A 446 -0.78 -37.20 -2.29
CA ALA A 446 -1.89 -37.78 -3.04
C ALA A 446 -1.39 -38.65 -4.22
N ILE A 447 -0.36 -38.19 -4.94
CA ILE A 447 0.27 -38.93 -6.04
C ILE A 447 0.85 -40.27 -5.56
N ARG A 448 1.49 -40.29 -4.37
CA ARG A 448 2.04 -41.53 -3.79
C ARG A 448 0.95 -42.52 -3.39
N ARG A 449 -0.19 -42.03 -2.88
CA ARG A 449 -1.37 -42.85 -2.54
C ARG A 449 -2.10 -43.36 -3.78
N ALA A 450 -2.09 -42.61 -4.87
CA ALA A 450 -2.71 -42.97 -6.14
C ALA A 450 -1.91 -43.97 -6.99
N ARG A 451 -0.77 -44.49 -6.48
CA ARG A 451 0.01 -45.52 -7.16
C ARG A 451 -0.84 -46.79 -7.32
N PRO A 452 -0.92 -47.39 -8.52
CA PRO A 452 -1.49 -48.72 -8.66
C PRO A 452 -0.61 -49.68 -7.86
N SER A 453 -1.24 -50.41 -6.95
CA SER A 453 -0.67 -51.54 -6.22
C SER A 453 -0.20 -52.64 -7.16
#